data_AF-A0A6N2AQM0-F1
#
_entry.id   AF-A0A6N2AQM0-F1
#
_cell.length_a   1.000
_cell.length_b   1.000
_cell.length_c   1.000
_cell.angle_alpha   90.00
_cell.angle_beta   90.00
_cell.angle_gamma   90.00
#
_symmetry.space_group_name_H-M   'P 1'
#
loop_
_entity.id
_entity.type
_entity.pdbx_description
1 polymer ?
#
loop_
_entity_poly.entity_id
_entity_poly.type
_entity_poly.pdbx_seq_one_letter_code
_entity_poly.pdbx_strand_id
1 'polypeptide(L)'
;MTASTSAFFSSSVLNIPNSKNQSLIIPSHKNILNPNPFPQIKIHKSRNPQKPNGYFISKSVIVDNPSTVSSTSSLSVDAGVDEKDAAAMGKVGSKVRVTVPLKVYHVPKVPELDLDGRIGTMKQYVAVHKGKQISANLPYKVEFVVDDLEGRSTPVKFSAHLKEDEFEFLD
;
A
#
# COMPACT_ATOMS: atom_id res chain seq x y z
N MET A 1 28.46 -56.81 48.32
CA MET A 1 29.51 -55.79 48.22
C MET A 1 29.24 -54.98 46.94
N THR A 2 29.39 -53.67 47.06
CA THR A 2 28.93 -52.58 46.17
C THR A 2 29.87 -52.30 44.98
N ALA A 3 29.31 -51.95 43.82
CA ALA A 3 29.75 -50.91 42.84
C ALA A 3 28.94 -51.12 41.53
N SER A 4 28.04 -50.26 41.06
CA SER A 4 28.07 -48.83 40.69
C SER A 4 28.65 -48.54 39.30
N THR A 5 27.95 -47.65 38.57
CA THR A 5 28.33 -46.83 37.39
C THR A 5 27.97 -47.29 35.95
N SER A 6 26.76 -46.88 35.53
CA SER A 6 26.39 -46.03 34.37
C SER A 6 27.15 -46.02 33.03
N ALA A 7 26.35 -46.29 31.98
CA ALA A 7 26.09 -45.48 30.77
C ALA A 7 27.15 -45.33 29.67
N PHE A 8 26.72 -45.52 28.41
CA PHE A 8 26.54 -44.47 27.39
C PHE A 8 26.58 -45.08 25.97
N PHE A 9 25.62 -44.65 25.14
CA PHE A 9 25.49 -44.97 23.72
C PHE A 9 26.70 -44.45 22.94
N SER A 10 27.32 -45.29 22.11
CA SER A 10 28.33 -44.88 21.13
C SER A 10 27.77 -45.06 19.72
N SER A 11 27.35 -43.95 19.12
CA SER A 11 27.00 -43.84 17.71
C SER A 11 28.27 -43.77 16.86
N SER A 12 28.30 -44.59 15.81
CA SER A 12 29.37 -44.64 14.82
C SER A 12 29.49 -43.32 14.05
N VAL A 13 30.62 -42.62 14.19
CA VAL A 13 30.96 -41.46 13.36
C VAL A 13 32.01 -41.88 12.33
N LEU A 14 31.65 -41.68 11.07
CA LEU A 14 32.44 -41.96 9.87
C LEU A 14 33.76 -41.18 9.84
N ASN A 15 34.77 -41.89 9.36
CA ASN A 15 36.16 -41.51 9.20
C ASN A 15 36.34 -40.64 7.93
N ILE A 16 36.84 -39.41 8.08
CA ILE A 16 37.38 -38.61 6.96
C ILE A 16 38.78 -38.12 7.36
N PRO A 17 39.84 -38.44 6.58
CA PRO A 17 41.21 -38.13 6.95
C PRO A 17 41.60 -36.67 6.67
N ASN A 18 42.52 -36.24 7.53
CA ASN A 18 43.18 -34.95 7.64
C ASN A 18 44.20 -34.73 6.52
N SER A 19 44.20 -33.55 5.89
CA SER A 19 45.26 -33.09 4.99
C SER A 19 45.72 -31.70 5.42
N LYS A 20 46.89 -31.65 6.07
CA LYS A 20 47.66 -30.44 6.35
C LYS A 20 48.67 -30.18 5.21
N ASN A 21 49.10 -28.91 5.11
CA ASN A 21 50.23 -28.33 4.37
C ASN A 21 49.78 -27.60 3.08
N GLN A 22 50.18 -26.37 2.76
CA GLN A 22 51.25 -25.50 3.25
C GLN A 22 50.94 -24.05 2.83
N SER A 23 51.44 -23.09 3.60
CA SER A 23 51.31 -21.63 3.44
C SER A 23 52.03 -21.10 2.20
N LEU A 24 51.32 -20.32 1.37
CA LEU A 24 51.92 -19.31 0.48
C LEU A 24 51.28 -17.95 0.79
N ILE A 25 52.13 -17.06 1.31
CA ILE A 25 51.85 -15.65 1.60
C ILE A 25 51.69 -14.92 0.26
N ILE A 26 50.57 -14.22 0.06
CA ILE A 26 50.38 -13.26 -1.04
C ILE A 26 49.80 -11.95 -0.46
N PRO A 27 50.33 -10.76 -0.80
CA PRO A 27 50.00 -9.51 -0.11
C PRO A 27 48.63 -8.95 -0.50
N SER A 28 48.00 -8.27 0.45
CA SER A 28 46.75 -7.51 0.27
C SER A 28 46.96 -6.34 -0.70
N HIS A 29 46.43 -6.46 -1.92
CA HIS A 29 46.27 -5.35 -2.84
C HIS A 29 44.82 -4.85 -2.80
N LYS A 30 44.66 -3.59 -2.37
CA LYS A 30 43.42 -2.83 -2.45
C LYS A 30 43.09 -2.58 -3.92
N ASN A 31 42.04 -3.21 -4.44
CA ASN A 31 41.46 -2.83 -5.73
C ASN A 31 40.22 -1.96 -5.51
N ILE A 32 40.44 -0.67 -5.77
CA ILE A 32 39.45 0.36 -6.03
C ILE A 32 39.02 0.21 -7.49
N LEU A 33 37.73 0.01 -7.76
CA LEU A 33 36.94 0.51 -8.91
C LEU A 33 35.75 -0.42 -9.21
N ASN A 34 34.57 -0.04 -8.72
CA ASN A 34 33.32 -0.23 -9.44
C ASN A 34 32.29 0.79 -8.90
N PRO A 35 32.10 1.95 -9.56
CA PRO A 35 31.06 2.87 -9.15
C PRO A 35 29.70 2.36 -9.64
N ASN A 36 28.78 2.15 -8.69
CA ASN A 36 27.37 1.89 -8.98
C ASN A 36 26.82 2.98 -9.93
N PRO A 37 26.06 2.63 -10.99
CA PRO A 37 25.54 3.60 -11.96
C PRO A 37 24.32 4.40 -11.45
N PHE A 38 23.92 4.22 -10.19
CA PHE A 38 22.83 4.98 -9.59
C PHE A 38 23.38 6.11 -8.71
N PRO A 39 22.98 7.37 -8.93
CA PRO A 39 23.37 8.46 -8.06
C PRO A 39 22.82 8.22 -6.65
N GLN A 40 23.70 7.90 -5.70
CA GLN A 40 23.34 7.87 -4.29
C GLN A 40 23.16 9.31 -3.81
N ILE A 41 21.92 9.78 -3.77
CA ILE A 41 21.56 11.06 -3.15
C ILE A 41 21.81 10.90 -1.64
N LYS A 42 22.95 11.42 -1.16
CA LYS A 42 23.24 11.53 0.27
C LYS A 42 22.37 12.66 0.84
N ILE A 43 21.21 12.31 1.38
CA ILE A 43 20.36 13.28 2.10
C ILE A 43 21.05 13.59 3.43
N HIS A 44 21.70 14.76 3.50
CA HIS A 44 22.21 15.29 4.75
C HIS A 44 20.99 15.66 5.63
N LYS A 45 20.72 14.90 6.69
CA LYS A 45 19.79 15.33 7.75
C LYS A 45 20.41 16.50 8.51
N SER A 46 20.19 17.71 8.00
CA SER A 46 20.59 18.96 8.65
C SER A 46 19.37 19.70 9.19
N ARG A 47 19.26 19.63 10.52
CA ARG A 47 18.82 20.65 11.49
C ARG A 47 17.49 21.40 11.28
N ASN A 48 16.60 21.12 12.24
CA ASN A 48 15.73 22.04 12.99
C ASN A 48 14.74 22.92 12.19
N PRO A 49 13.42 22.65 12.22
CA PRO A 49 12.44 23.55 11.62
C PRO A 49 12.31 24.80 12.49
N GLN A 50 12.93 25.90 12.06
CA GLN A 50 12.49 27.22 12.50
C GLN A 50 11.09 27.45 11.93
N LYS A 51 10.13 27.72 12.82
CA LYS A 51 8.76 28.11 12.47
C LYS A 51 8.82 29.35 11.57
N PRO A 52 8.19 29.37 10.38
CA PRO A 52 7.95 30.64 9.70
C PRO A 52 6.92 31.42 10.52
N ASN A 53 7.40 32.48 11.19
CA ASN A 53 6.56 33.51 11.77
C ASN A 53 6.06 34.40 10.61
N GLY A 54 5.02 33.94 9.92
CA GLY A 54 4.39 34.64 8.81
C GLY A 54 2.97 35.01 9.19
N TYR A 55 2.72 36.30 9.36
CA TYR A 55 1.39 36.87 9.56
C TYR A 55 0.51 36.49 8.36
N PHE A 56 -0.55 35.72 8.61
CA PHE A 56 -1.62 35.52 7.64
C PHE A 56 -2.37 36.83 7.48
N ILE A 57 -2.34 37.39 6.26
CA ILE A 57 -3.23 38.48 5.86
C ILE A 57 -4.63 37.88 5.70
N SER A 58 -5.46 38.01 6.73
CA SER A 58 -6.90 37.75 6.63
C SER A 58 -7.51 38.83 5.73
N LYS A 59 -7.94 38.46 4.51
CA LYS A 59 -8.92 39.28 3.78
C LYS A 59 -10.24 39.19 4.54
N SER A 60 -10.62 40.25 5.22
CA SER A 60 -11.96 40.42 5.79
C SER A 60 -12.96 40.62 4.66
N VAL A 61 -13.91 39.69 4.54
CA VAL A 61 -15.14 39.90 3.79
C VAL A 61 -16.22 40.17 4.81
N ILE A 62 -16.71 41.41 4.83
CA ILE A 62 -17.90 41.81 5.57
C ILE A 62 -19.09 41.37 4.73
N VAL A 63 -19.93 40.49 5.28
CA VAL A 63 -21.28 40.21 4.78
C VAL A 63 -22.20 40.23 5.97
N ASP A 64 -23.08 41.22 6.01
CA ASP A 64 -24.18 41.29 6.95
C ASP A 64 -25.20 40.18 6.64
N ASN A 65 -25.81 39.67 7.73
CA ASN A 65 -27.02 38.85 7.81
C ASN A 65 -26.86 37.33 8.06
N PRO A 66 -27.36 36.79 9.20
CA PRO A 66 -27.27 35.38 9.54
C PRO A 66 -28.51 34.61 9.08
N SER A 67 -28.36 33.71 8.11
CA SER A 67 -29.15 32.46 8.03
C SER A 67 -28.69 31.55 6.90
N THR A 68 -28.68 30.25 7.22
CA THR A 68 -28.62 29.09 6.32
C THR A 68 -27.23 28.64 5.90
N VAL A 69 -26.74 27.68 6.67
CA VAL A 69 -25.63 26.79 6.32
C VAL A 69 -25.93 26.07 5.00
N SER A 70 -25.12 26.34 3.99
CA SER A 70 -24.91 25.46 2.85
C SER A 70 -23.44 25.48 2.55
N SER A 71 -22.72 24.58 3.19
CA SER A 71 -21.32 24.27 2.87
C SER A 71 -21.28 23.51 1.56
N THR A 72 -21.66 24.15 0.45
CA THR A 72 -21.22 23.71 -0.88
C THR A 72 -19.77 24.11 -0.99
N SER A 73 -18.87 23.18 -0.66
CA SER A 73 -17.48 23.25 -1.07
C SER A 73 -17.43 23.17 -2.60
N SER A 74 -17.65 24.30 -3.27
CA SER A 74 -17.38 24.46 -4.69
C SER A 74 -15.87 24.39 -4.86
N LEU A 75 -15.36 23.18 -5.04
CA LEU A 75 -14.04 22.93 -5.56
C LEU A 75 -14.01 23.55 -6.95
N SER A 76 -13.31 24.67 -7.07
CA SER A 76 -12.97 25.26 -8.37
C SER A 76 -12.30 24.18 -9.20
N VAL A 77 -13.03 23.68 -10.20
CA VAL A 77 -12.56 22.68 -11.15
C VAL A 77 -11.52 23.38 -12.02
N ASP A 78 -10.27 22.93 -11.89
CA ASP A 78 -9.19 23.30 -12.81
C ASP A 78 -9.62 22.91 -14.23
N ALA A 79 -9.38 23.80 -15.19
CA ALA A 79 -9.81 23.67 -16.58
C ALA A 79 -9.04 22.54 -17.27
N GLY A 80 -9.50 21.31 -17.06
CA GLY A 80 -8.88 20.10 -17.63
C GLY A 80 -9.37 18.78 -17.03
N VAL A 81 -10.37 18.79 -16.15
CA VAL A 81 -11.00 17.56 -15.65
C VAL A 81 -12.22 17.26 -16.50
N ASP A 82 -12.22 16.10 -17.17
CA ASP A 82 -13.35 15.64 -17.97
C ASP A 82 -14.62 15.56 -17.10
N GLU A 83 -15.78 15.93 -17.65
CA GLU A 83 -17.06 15.90 -16.91
C GLU A 83 -17.36 14.51 -16.32
N LYS A 84 -16.91 13.46 -17.01
CA LYS A 84 -16.99 12.06 -16.55
C LYS A 84 -16.21 11.82 -15.26
N ASP A 85 -14.99 12.36 -15.17
CA ASP A 85 -14.13 12.21 -14.00
C ASP A 85 -14.73 12.96 -12.79
N ALA A 86 -15.30 14.15 -13.02
CA ALA A 86 -15.98 14.91 -11.98
C ALA A 86 -17.23 14.17 -11.47
N ALA A 87 -18.04 13.59 -12.37
CA ALA A 87 -19.21 12.79 -12.00
C ALA A 87 -18.81 11.53 -11.21
N ALA A 88 -17.76 10.83 -11.63
CA ALA A 88 -17.23 9.66 -10.93
C ALA A 88 -16.72 9.99 -9.53
N MET A 89 -16.03 11.13 -9.37
CA MET A 89 -15.60 11.64 -8.06
C MET A 89 -16.79 11.98 -7.15
N GLY A 90 -17.88 12.50 -7.71
CA GLY A 90 -19.11 12.81 -6.95
C GLY A 90 -19.82 11.57 -6.40
N LYS A 91 -19.58 10.38 -6.98
CA LYS A 91 -20.16 9.11 -6.53
C LYS A 91 -19.36 8.44 -5.40
N VAL A 92 -18.21 9.00 -5.01
CA VAL A 92 -17.38 8.41 -3.94
C VAL A 92 -18.20 8.33 -2.65
N GLY A 93 -18.24 7.14 -2.05
CA GLY A 93 -19.08 6.82 -0.90
C GLY A 93 -20.31 5.97 -1.25
N SER A 94 -20.71 5.89 -2.51
CA SER A 94 -21.83 5.03 -2.94
C SER A 94 -21.51 3.54 -2.76
N LYS A 95 -22.56 2.75 -2.55
CA LYS A 95 -22.47 1.30 -2.56
C LYS A 95 -22.45 0.80 -4.00
N VAL A 96 -21.64 -0.23 -4.23
CA VAL A 96 -21.49 -0.84 -5.55
C VAL A 96 -21.59 -2.35 -5.42
N ARG A 97 -22.23 -2.98 -6.39
CA ARG A 97 -22.33 -4.44 -6.51
C ARG A 97 -21.53 -4.88 -7.73
N VAL A 98 -20.62 -5.82 -7.53
CA VAL A 98 -19.87 -6.43 -8.64
C VAL A 98 -20.80 -7.37 -9.40
N THR A 99 -20.82 -7.25 -10.72
CA THR A 99 -21.69 -8.04 -11.61
C THR A 99 -20.93 -9.05 -12.47
N VAL A 100 -19.62 -8.84 -12.63
CA VAL A 100 -18.73 -9.69 -13.43
C VAL A 100 -17.93 -10.61 -12.51
N PRO A 101 -17.73 -11.89 -12.87
CA PRO A 101 -16.86 -12.78 -12.10
C PRO A 101 -15.42 -12.28 -12.11
N LEU A 102 -14.93 -11.87 -10.95
CA LEU A 102 -13.62 -11.22 -10.78
C LEU A 102 -12.89 -11.79 -9.57
N LYS A 103 -11.72 -12.37 -9.82
CA LYS A 103 -10.87 -12.97 -8.80
C LYS A 103 -9.75 -12.03 -8.40
N VAL A 104 -9.54 -11.89 -7.09
CA VAL A 104 -8.46 -11.07 -6.53
C VAL A 104 -7.53 -11.90 -5.64
N TYR A 105 -6.24 -11.60 -5.72
CA TYR A 105 -5.16 -12.37 -5.09
C TYR A 105 -4.36 -11.57 -4.05
N HIS A 106 -4.72 -10.31 -3.79
CA HIS A 106 -4.04 -9.43 -2.84
C HIS A 106 -4.75 -9.34 -1.49
N VAL A 107 -5.74 -10.20 -1.25
CA VAL A 107 -6.47 -10.25 0.01
C VAL A 107 -5.57 -10.84 1.10
N PRO A 108 -5.42 -10.19 2.27
CA PRO A 108 -4.53 -10.69 3.31
C PRO A 108 -4.94 -12.09 3.79
N LYS A 109 -4.03 -13.06 3.64
CA LYS A 109 -4.17 -14.47 4.07
C LYS A 109 -5.23 -15.28 3.31
N VAL A 110 -5.84 -14.73 2.26
CA VAL A 110 -6.75 -15.47 1.38
C VAL A 110 -6.08 -15.51 0.00
N PRO A 111 -5.74 -16.71 -0.51
CA PRO A 111 -4.99 -16.81 -1.75
C PRO A 111 -5.82 -16.33 -2.95
N GLU A 112 -7.10 -16.70 -3.00
CA GLU A 112 -8.01 -16.35 -4.09
C GLU A 112 -9.37 -16.02 -3.50
N LEU A 113 -9.95 -14.89 -3.92
CA LEU A 113 -11.29 -14.49 -3.53
C LEU A 113 -12.06 -14.03 -4.76
N ASP A 114 -13.23 -14.62 -4.97
CA ASP A 114 -14.17 -14.19 -5.99
C ASP A 114 -15.03 -13.03 -5.47
N LEU A 115 -15.12 -11.97 -6.26
CA LEU A 115 -15.88 -10.75 -5.96
C LEU A 115 -17.28 -10.76 -6.57
N ASP A 116 -17.64 -11.77 -7.36
CA ASP A 116 -18.95 -11.83 -8.01
C ASP A 116 -20.10 -11.64 -7.01
N GLY A 117 -21.02 -10.75 -7.35
CA GLY A 117 -22.20 -10.41 -6.54
C GLY A 117 -21.91 -9.70 -5.22
N ARG A 118 -20.65 -9.44 -4.85
CA ARG A 118 -20.31 -8.80 -3.58
C ARG A 118 -20.60 -7.31 -3.61
N ILE A 119 -21.02 -6.81 -2.45
CA ILE A 119 -21.29 -5.38 -2.23
C ILE A 119 -20.07 -4.75 -1.56
N GLY A 120 -19.60 -3.65 -2.12
CA GLY A 120 -18.53 -2.83 -1.58
C GLY A 120 -18.93 -1.36 -1.53
N THR A 121 -18.06 -0.55 -0.93
CA THR A 121 -18.23 0.91 -0.89
C THR A 121 -17.12 1.56 -1.72
N MET A 122 -17.49 2.45 -2.62
CA MET A 122 -16.51 3.15 -3.44
C MET A 122 -15.76 4.17 -2.58
N LYS A 123 -14.45 3.99 -2.42
CA LYS A 123 -13.62 4.80 -1.53
C LYS A 123 -12.94 5.96 -2.24
N GLN A 124 -12.51 5.76 -3.48
CA GLN A 124 -11.71 6.74 -4.20
C GLN A 124 -11.83 6.53 -5.71
N TYR A 125 -11.83 7.63 -6.45
CA TYR A 125 -11.58 7.65 -7.89
C TYR A 125 -10.11 8.01 -8.15
N VAL A 126 -9.39 7.12 -8.82
CA VAL A 126 -7.92 7.15 -8.98
C VAL A 126 -7.53 7.69 -10.36
N ALA A 127 -8.46 8.03 -11.27
CA ALA A 127 -8.08 8.66 -12.54
C ALA A 127 -7.62 10.11 -12.38
N VAL A 128 -7.88 10.75 -11.24
CA VAL A 128 -7.43 12.12 -10.95
C VAL A 128 -6.57 12.13 -9.69
N HIS A 129 -5.34 12.63 -9.81
CA HIS A 129 -4.43 12.81 -8.69
C HIS A 129 -3.92 14.24 -8.61
N LYS A 130 -4.24 14.94 -7.53
CA LYS A 130 -3.83 16.34 -7.26
C LYS A 130 -4.15 17.29 -8.44
N GLY A 131 -5.34 17.14 -9.01
CA GLY A 131 -5.80 17.94 -10.16
C GLY A 131 -5.27 17.49 -11.52
N LYS A 132 -4.42 16.46 -11.59
CA LYS A 132 -3.93 15.91 -12.86
C LYS A 132 -4.64 14.61 -13.20
N GLN A 133 -5.04 14.47 -14.45
CA GLN A 133 -5.55 13.22 -14.99
C GLN A 133 -4.40 12.20 -15.13
N ILE A 134 -4.65 10.96 -14.75
CA ILE A 134 -3.73 9.84 -14.85
C ILE A 134 -4.41 8.69 -15.60
N SER A 135 -3.61 7.93 -16.36
CA SER A 135 -4.08 6.88 -17.26
C SER A 135 -4.36 5.55 -16.54
N ALA A 136 -5.12 5.58 -15.45
CA ALA A 136 -5.46 4.37 -14.71
C ALA A 136 -6.54 3.57 -15.45
N ASN A 137 -6.23 2.34 -15.86
CA ASN A 137 -7.19 1.47 -16.54
C ASN A 137 -8.33 0.99 -15.62
N LEU A 138 -8.10 0.97 -14.30
CA LEU A 138 -9.04 0.56 -13.26
C LEU A 138 -9.18 1.72 -12.26
N PRO A 139 -9.95 2.76 -12.57
CA PRO A 139 -9.91 4.00 -11.80
C PRO A 139 -10.75 3.94 -10.53
N TYR A 140 -11.68 3.00 -10.38
CA TYR A 140 -12.57 2.94 -9.22
C TYR A 140 -11.99 2.07 -8.12
N LYS A 141 -11.59 2.68 -7.00
CA LYS A 141 -11.13 1.95 -5.83
C LYS A 141 -12.29 1.66 -4.89
N VAL A 142 -12.65 0.39 -4.78
CA VAL A 142 -13.77 -0.09 -3.97
C VAL A 142 -13.24 -0.85 -2.76
N GLU A 143 -13.78 -0.54 -1.58
CA GLU A 143 -13.48 -1.21 -0.32
C GLU A 143 -14.53 -2.27 -0.03
N PHE A 144 -14.08 -3.49 0.25
CA PHE A 144 -14.91 -4.63 0.61
C PHE A 144 -14.62 -5.04 2.04
N VAL A 145 -15.67 -5.39 2.77
CA VAL A 145 -15.60 -5.98 4.10
C VAL A 145 -16.25 -7.35 4.00
N VAL A 146 -15.49 -8.39 4.32
CA VAL A 146 -15.97 -9.77 4.30
C VAL A 146 -15.82 -10.36 5.69
N ASP A 147 -16.96 -10.65 6.30
CA ASP A 147 -17.04 -11.18 7.67
C ASP A 147 -16.85 -12.71 7.69
N ASP A 148 -17.37 -13.39 6.66
CA ASP A 148 -17.39 -14.86 6.58
C ASP A 148 -16.34 -15.36 5.58
N LEU A 149 -15.10 -15.54 6.03
CA LEU A 149 -14.06 -16.22 5.27
C LEU A 149 -13.71 -17.54 5.95
N GLU A 150 -13.73 -18.64 5.20
CA GLU A 150 -13.41 -19.97 5.71
C GLU A 150 -12.04 -19.96 6.40
N GLY A 151 -12.03 -20.28 7.70
CA GLY A 151 -10.82 -20.31 8.52
C GLY A 151 -10.49 -19.00 9.26
N ARG A 152 -11.36 -17.99 9.26
CA ARG A 152 -11.14 -16.75 10.02
C ARG A 152 -12.38 -16.26 10.74
N SER A 153 -12.23 -15.90 12.02
CA SER A 153 -13.27 -15.32 12.87
C SER A 153 -13.30 -13.78 12.85
N THR A 154 -12.43 -13.14 12.06
CA THR A 154 -12.30 -11.68 12.01
C THR A 154 -12.64 -11.15 10.63
N PRO A 155 -13.46 -10.09 10.53
CA PRO A 155 -13.70 -9.37 9.30
C PRO A 155 -12.42 -8.97 8.58
N VAL A 156 -12.33 -9.29 7.28
CA VAL A 156 -11.21 -8.87 6.44
C VAL A 156 -11.67 -7.70 5.58
N LYS A 157 -10.94 -6.60 5.74
CA LYS A 157 -11.11 -5.40 4.93
C LYS A 157 -10.00 -5.32 3.89
N PHE A 158 -10.39 -5.20 2.64
CA PHE A 158 -9.45 -5.03 1.52
C PHE A 158 -10.07 -4.09 0.48
N SER A 159 -9.25 -3.61 -0.46
CA SER A 159 -9.74 -2.77 -1.55
C SER A 159 -9.30 -3.34 -2.89
N ALA A 160 -10.17 -3.32 -3.89
CA ALA A 160 -9.86 -3.67 -5.27
C ALA A 160 -10.07 -2.46 -6.18
N HIS A 161 -9.38 -2.45 -7.32
CA HIS A 161 -9.60 -1.47 -8.37
C HIS A 161 -10.47 -2.11 -9.45
N LEU A 162 -11.55 -1.44 -9.83
CA LEU A 162 -12.53 -1.91 -10.81
C LEU A 162 -12.70 -0.89 -11.94
N LYS A 163 -13.30 -1.34 -13.04
CA LYS A 163 -13.84 -0.51 -14.12
C LYS A 163 -15.31 -0.23 -13.93
N GLU A 164 -15.82 0.78 -14.62
CA GLU A 164 -17.25 1.11 -14.64
C GLU A 164 -18.14 -0.04 -15.14
N ASP A 165 -17.65 -0.86 -16.07
CA ASP A 165 -18.42 -1.97 -16.65
C ASP A 165 -18.46 -3.23 -15.76
N GLU A 166 -17.68 -3.26 -14.68
CA GLU A 166 -17.52 -4.44 -13.82
C GLU A 166 -18.47 -4.44 -12.60
N PHE A 167 -19.15 -3.32 -12.36
CA PHE A 167 -20.04 -3.15 -11.22
C PHE A 167 -21.23 -2.25 -11.55
N GLU A 168 -22.25 -2.33 -10.70
CA GLU A 168 -23.42 -1.45 -10.73
C GLU A 168 -23.55 -0.68 -9.41
N PHE A 169 -24.02 0.56 -9.47
CA PHE A 169 -24.31 1.34 -8.27
C PHE A 169 -25.61 0.85 -7.64
N LEU A 170 -25.59 0.69 -6.32
CA LEU A 170 -26.78 0.46 -5.52
C LEU A 170 -27.17 1.82 -4.92
N ASP A 171 -28.24 2.42 -5.44
CA ASP A 171 -28.85 3.65 -4.92
C ASP A 171 -29.53 3.43 -3.55
#